data_AF-A0A7J6RQD2-F1
#
_entry.id   AF-A0A7J6RQD2-F1
#
_cell.length_a   1.000
_cell.length_b   1.000
_cell.length_c   1.000
_cell.angle_alpha   90.00
_cell.angle_beta   90.00
_cell.angle_gamma   90.00
#
_symmetry.space_group_name_H-M   'P 1'
#
loop_
_entity.id
_entity.type
_entity.pdbx_description
1 polymer ?
#
loop_
_entity_poly.entity_id
_entity_poly.type
_entity_poly.pdbx_seq_one_letter_code
_entity_poly.pdbx_strand_id
1 'polypeptide(L)'
;EVVNPFKRFAKQREEQQRAQARGLEKAKREREEREKERREMKKEKEKREEERAQARKARETAKEEAEAARSKKEPAPAASNDKKPSSASAERACSEDLGASAELSAVRELRCELEKSKADEPHRKRKQRFKKLQLKWHPDKNRSDKATAVFQFLQSKKSWYLGK
;
A
#
# COMPACT_ATOMS: atom_id res chain seq x y z
N GLU A 1 -21.52 66.60 -11.63
CA GLU A 1 -20.46 66.34 -10.63
C GLU A 1 -19.33 65.54 -11.26
N VAL A 2 -18.10 66.04 -11.25
CA VAL A 2 -16.93 65.31 -11.78
C VAL A 2 -16.37 64.43 -10.67
N VAL A 3 -16.56 63.11 -10.78
CA VAL A 3 -16.03 62.15 -9.80
C VAL A 3 -14.50 62.13 -9.90
N ASN A 4 -13.81 62.48 -8.82
CA ASN A 4 -12.36 62.55 -8.77
C ASN A 4 -11.73 61.16 -9.02
N PRO A 5 -10.93 60.97 -10.10
CA PRO A 5 -10.36 59.68 -10.48
C PRO A 5 -9.41 59.12 -9.41
N PHE A 6 -8.76 59.95 -8.60
CA PHE A 6 -7.88 59.50 -7.52
C PHE A 6 -8.63 58.71 -6.44
N LYS A 7 -9.91 59.02 -6.19
CA LYS A 7 -10.73 58.28 -5.22
C LYS A 7 -11.03 56.84 -5.67
N ARG A 8 -11.10 56.59 -6.99
CA ARG A 8 -11.33 55.24 -7.54
C ARG A 8 -10.11 54.35 -7.36
N PHE A 9 -8.91 54.85 -7.63
CA PHE A 9 -7.66 54.10 -7.43
C PHE A 9 -7.42 53.75 -5.96
N ALA A 10 -7.68 54.68 -5.04
CA ALA A 10 -7.57 54.42 -3.60
C ALA A 10 -8.52 53.29 -3.16
N LYS A 11 -9.79 53.34 -3.58
CA LYS A 11 -10.78 52.30 -3.29
C LYS A 11 -10.37 50.93 -3.87
N GLN A 12 -9.87 50.91 -5.10
CA GLN A 12 -9.41 49.67 -5.75
C GLN A 12 -8.21 49.05 -5.02
N ARG A 13 -7.24 49.86 -4.57
CA ARG A 13 -6.09 49.38 -3.80
C ARG A 13 -6.51 48.82 -2.44
N GLU A 14 -7.44 49.48 -1.76
CA GLU A 14 -7.99 49.00 -0.48
C GLU A 14 -8.73 47.66 -0.68
N GLU A 15 -9.51 47.52 -1.74
CA GLU A 15 -10.19 46.27 -2.08
C GLU A 15 -9.20 45.13 -2.37
N GLN A 16 -8.12 45.41 -3.12
CA GLN A 16 -7.04 44.43 -3.34
C GLN A 16 -6.36 44.01 -2.04
N GLN A 17 -6.07 44.94 -1.13
CA GLN A 17 -5.49 44.63 0.18
C GLN A 17 -6.44 43.77 1.03
N ARG A 18 -7.74 44.09 1.05
CA ARG A 18 -8.75 43.28 1.75
C ARG A 18 -8.86 41.88 1.15
N ALA A 19 -8.79 41.75 -0.17
CA ALA A 19 -8.80 40.45 -0.85
C ALA A 19 -7.56 39.61 -0.48
N GLN A 20 -6.37 40.22 -0.46
CA GLN A 20 -5.15 39.55 -0.03
C GLN A 20 -5.22 39.10 1.44
N ALA A 21 -5.71 39.96 2.34
CA ALA A 21 -5.89 39.61 3.75
C ALA A 21 -6.86 38.42 3.94
N ARG A 22 -7.99 38.42 3.22
CA ARG A 22 -8.94 37.28 3.22
C ARG A 22 -8.30 36.00 2.69
N GLY A 23 -7.44 36.10 1.68
CA GLY A 23 -6.70 34.95 1.14
C GLY A 23 -5.73 34.35 2.17
N LEU A 24 -5.00 35.19 2.89
CA LEU A 24 -4.06 34.75 3.94
C LEU A 24 -4.79 34.10 5.12
N GLU A 25 -5.90 34.68 5.58
CA GLU A 25 -6.72 34.08 6.65
C GLU A 25 -7.31 32.72 6.24
N LYS A 26 -7.80 32.61 5.01
CA LYS A 26 -8.28 31.33 4.47
C LYS A 26 -7.16 30.27 4.44
N ALA A 27 -5.97 30.65 3.96
CA ALA A 27 -4.82 29.75 3.90
C ALA A 27 -4.34 29.32 5.30
N LYS A 28 -4.39 30.22 6.29
CA LYS A 28 -4.05 29.93 7.68
C LYS A 28 -5.03 28.91 8.28
N ARG A 29 -6.33 29.09 8.07
CA ARG A 29 -7.37 28.14 8.51
C ARG A 29 -7.21 26.75 7.88
N GLU A 30 -6.93 26.69 6.57
CA GLU A 30 -6.69 25.41 5.87
C GLU A 30 -5.44 24.69 6.40
N ARG A 31 -4.38 25.45 6.72
CA ARG A 31 -3.16 24.89 7.32
C ARG A 31 -3.42 24.32 8.72
N GLU A 32 -4.18 25.03 9.54
CA GLU A 32 -4.57 24.60 10.88
C GLU A 32 -5.45 23.34 10.85
N GLU A 33 -6.40 23.28 9.93
CA GLU A 33 -7.26 22.11 9.71
C GLU A 33 -6.44 20.88 9.30
N ARG A 34 -5.53 21.02 8.32
CA ARG A 34 -4.59 19.95 7.94
C ARG A 34 -3.70 19.50 9.09
N GLU A 35 -3.28 20.42 9.95
CA GLU A 35 -2.47 20.06 11.13
C GLU A 35 -3.30 19.27 12.15
N LYS A 36 -4.56 19.65 12.36
CA LYS A 36 -5.50 18.93 13.21
C LYS A 36 -5.72 17.50 12.69
N GLU A 37 -6.00 17.33 11.40
CA GLU A 37 -6.15 16.01 10.76
C GLU A 37 -4.88 15.15 10.93
N ARG A 38 -3.69 15.73 10.76
CA ARG A 38 -2.42 15.01 10.98
C ARG A 38 -2.25 14.57 12.43
N ARG A 39 -2.68 15.38 13.41
CA ARG A 39 -2.64 15.03 14.83
C ARG A 39 -3.63 13.91 15.15
N GLU A 40 -4.83 13.93 14.59
CA GLU A 40 -5.85 12.88 14.76
C GLU A 40 -5.39 11.55 14.15
N MET A 41 -4.87 11.57 12.91
CA MET A 41 -4.32 10.38 12.26
C MET A 41 -3.12 9.80 13.04
N LYS A 42 -2.30 10.65 13.65
CA LYS A 42 -1.18 10.20 14.51
C LYS A 42 -1.70 9.50 15.77
N LYS A 43 -2.69 10.10 16.45
CA LYS A 43 -3.33 9.50 17.64
C LYS A 43 -4.00 8.17 17.33
N GLU A 44 -4.71 8.06 16.21
CA GLU A 44 -5.35 6.82 15.78
C GLU A 44 -4.31 5.71 15.51
N LYS A 45 -3.20 6.06 14.84
CA LYS A 45 -2.13 5.11 14.57
C LYS A 45 -1.48 4.60 15.86
N GLU A 46 -1.23 5.48 16.82
CA GLU A 46 -0.68 5.15 18.13
C GLU A 46 -1.62 4.22 18.90
N LYS A 47 -2.92 4.55 18.98
CA LYS A 47 -3.95 3.69 19.58
C LYS A 47 -3.98 2.30 18.93
N ARG A 48 -3.90 2.22 17.61
CA ARG A 48 -3.88 0.94 16.87
C ARG A 48 -2.61 0.13 17.13
N GLU A 49 -1.49 0.79 17.37
CA GLU A 49 -0.23 0.14 17.72
C GLU A 49 -0.27 -0.41 19.15
N GLU A 50 -0.83 0.35 20.10
CA GLU A 50 -1.08 -0.11 21.47
C GLU A 50 -2.01 -1.33 21.51
N GLU A 51 -3.13 -1.30 20.77
CA GLU A 51 -4.06 -2.43 20.68
C GLU A 51 -3.38 -3.69 20.12
N ARG A 52 -2.54 -3.52 19.09
CA ARG A 52 -1.73 -4.63 18.54
C ARG A 52 -0.72 -5.16 19.54
N ALA A 53 -0.10 -4.29 20.33
CA ALA A 53 0.83 -4.70 21.37
C ALA A 53 0.11 -5.48 22.49
N GLN A 54 -1.07 -5.03 22.90
CA GLN A 54 -1.91 -5.74 23.87
C GLN A 54 -2.35 -7.12 23.34
N ALA A 55 -2.81 -7.19 22.09
CA ALA A 55 -3.17 -8.47 21.46
C ALA A 55 -1.99 -9.44 21.35
N ARG A 56 -0.77 -8.95 21.13
CA ARG A 56 0.44 -9.79 21.14
C ARG A 56 0.72 -10.35 22.53
N LYS A 57 0.67 -9.52 23.58
CA LYS A 57 0.85 -9.96 24.96
C LYS A 57 -0.18 -11.02 25.36
N ALA A 58 -1.46 -10.81 25.04
CA ALA A 58 -2.52 -11.78 25.33
C ALA A 58 -2.30 -13.13 24.62
N ARG A 59 -1.74 -13.11 23.41
CA ARG A 59 -1.41 -14.35 22.68
C ARG A 59 -0.21 -15.08 23.29
N GLU A 60 0.78 -14.35 23.79
CA GLU A 60 1.92 -14.92 24.50
C GLU A 60 1.47 -15.60 25.81
N THR A 61 0.65 -14.92 26.63
CA THR A 61 0.12 -15.51 27.86
C THR A 61 -0.74 -16.74 27.61
N ALA A 62 -1.61 -16.71 26.58
CA ALA A 62 -2.41 -17.88 26.20
C ALA A 62 -1.56 -19.06 25.71
N LYS A 63 -0.41 -18.78 25.07
CA LYS A 63 0.53 -19.81 24.62
C LYS A 63 1.25 -20.46 25.81
N GLU A 64 1.69 -19.66 26.78
CA GLU A 64 2.32 -20.16 28.02
C GLU A 64 1.35 -21.01 28.84
N GLU A 65 0.08 -20.60 28.95
CA GLU A 65 -0.95 -21.37 29.65
C GLU A 65 -1.24 -22.71 28.95
N ALA A 66 -1.32 -22.71 27.61
CA ALA A 66 -1.51 -23.94 26.83
C ALA A 66 -0.30 -24.89 26.96
N GLU A 67 0.92 -24.38 27.05
CA GLU A 67 2.12 -25.18 27.28
C GLU A 67 2.14 -25.78 28.69
N ALA A 68 1.80 -25.00 29.72
CA ALA A 68 1.69 -25.46 31.10
C ALA A 68 0.63 -26.58 31.25
N ALA A 69 -0.48 -26.50 30.52
CA ALA A 69 -1.51 -27.55 30.50
C ALA A 69 -1.01 -28.84 29.81
N ARG A 70 -0.15 -28.73 28.79
CA ARG A 70 0.36 -29.89 28.04
C ARG A 70 1.37 -30.72 28.85
N SER A 71 2.16 -30.10 29.72
CA SER A 71 3.12 -30.81 30.59
C SER A 71 2.49 -31.74 31.63
N LYS A 72 1.16 -31.74 31.82
CA LYS A 72 0.46 -32.67 32.73
C LYS A 72 -0.16 -33.89 32.04
N LYS A 73 -0.08 -34.01 30.70
CA LYS A 73 -0.66 -35.13 29.97
C LYS A 73 0.47 -36.07 29.52
N GLU A 74 0.61 -37.19 30.24
CA GLU A 74 1.59 -38.25 29.98
C GLU A 74 1.61 -38.69 28.49
N PRO A 75 2.79 -38.99 27.92
CA PRO A 75 2.94 -39.39 26.55
C PRO A 75 2.44 -40.84 26.35
N ALA A 76 1.33 -41.00 25.63
CA ALA A 76 0.93 -42.28 25.05
C ALA A 76 1.84 -42.64 23.84
N PRO A 77 2.15 -43.92 23.63
CA PRO A 77 3.22 -44.36 22.73
C PRO A 77 2.90 -44.18 21.23
N ALA A 78 3.98 -43.91 20.49
CA ALA A 78 4.08 -43.64 19.07
C ALA A 78 3.52 -44.76 18.17
N ALA A 79 2.68 -44.35 17.20
CA ALA A 79 2.39 -45.12 16.00
C ALA A 79 2.98 -44.38 14.79
N SER A 80 4.09 -44.93 14.32
CA SER A 80 4.80 -44.63 13.07
C SER A 80 3.89 -44.80 11.85
N ASN A 81 3.86 -43.80 10.97
CA ASN A 81 3.46 -44.02 9.58
C ASN A 81 4.35 -43.19 8.65
N ASP A 82 5.46 -43.82 8.28
CA ASP A 82 6.21 -43.57 7.07
C ASP A 82 5.28 -43.68 5.85
N LYS A 83 5.22 -42.63 5.01
CA LYS A 83 5.04 -42.79 3.56
C LYS A 83 5.45 -41.54 2.79
N LYS A 84 6.69 -41.61 2.31
CA LYS A 84 7.30 -40.89 1.17
C LYS A 84 6.70 -41.43 -0.14
N PRO A 85 6.39 -40.58 -1.14
CA PRO A 85 7.20 -40.48 -2.38
C PRO A 85 7.29 -39.02 -2.87
N SER A 86 8.39 -38.43 -3.36
CA SER A 86 9.38 -38.76 -4.41
C SER A 86 8.81 -38.98 -5.82
N SER A 87 9.23 -38.12 -6.78
CA SER A 87 9.23 -38.24 -8.26
C SER A 87 8.54 -37.04 -8.91
N ALA A 88 9.25 -36.07 -9.53
CA ALA A 88 9.79 -36.05 -10.91
C ALA A 88 8.65 -35.97 -11.96
N SER A 89 8.71 -35.32 -13.12
CA SER A 89 9.59 -34.38 -13.83
C SER A 89 8.88 -34.15 -15.18
N ALA A 90 8.89 -32.92 -15.73
CA ALA A 90 8.47 -32.56 -17.11
C ALA A 90 6.97 -32.84 -17.45
N GLU A 91 6.24 -32.12 -18.29
CA GLU A 91 6.59 -31.61 -19.62
C GLU A 91 5.87 -30.29 -19.95
N ARG A 92 6.51 -29.52 -20.84
CA ARG A 92 5.95 -28.38 -21.55
C ARG A 92 4.84 -28.87 -22.50
N ALA A 93 3.66 -28.27 -22.40
CA ALA A 93 2.70 -28.25 -23.50
C ALA A 93 2.08 -26.85 -23.57
N CYS A 94 2.30 -26.19 -24.72
CA CYS A 94 1.66 -24.95 -25.12
C CYS A 94 0.15 -25.15 -25.23
N SER A 95 -0.60 -24.47 -24.37
CA SER A 95 -2.05 -24.29 -24.49
C SER A 95 -2.37 -22.81 -24.29
N GLU A 96 -1.89 -21.97 -25.22
CA GLU A 96 -2.28 -20.57 -25.33
C GLU A 96 -3.53 -20.50 -26.22
N ASP A 97 -4.73 -20.37 -25.65
CA ASP A 97 -5.79 -19.55 -26.30
C ASP A 97 -7.02 -19.21 -25.45
N LEU A 98 -7.21 -19.80 -24.25
CA LEU A 98 -8.43 -19.54 -23.45
C LEU A 98 -8.20 -18.75 -22.14
N GLY A 99 -6.94 -18.42 -21.81
CA GLY A 99 -6.56 -17.70 -20.57
C GLY A 99 -6.39 -16.18 -20.70
N ALA A 100 -6.31 -15.66 -21.93
CA ALA A 100 -5.87 -14.28 -22.20
C ALA A 100 -6.75 -13.22 -21.51
N SER A 101 -8.07 -13.42 -21.40
CA SER A 101 -8.97 -12.39 -20.88
C SER A 101 -8.71 -12.03 -19.41
N ALA A 102 -8.47 -13.02 -18.56
CA ALA A 102 -8.28 -12.80 -17.12
C ALA A 102 -6.82 -12.45 -16.74
N GLU A 103 -5.85 -12.82 -17.58
CA GLU A 103 -4.46 -12.38 -17.44
C GLU A 103 -4.29 -10.92 -17.87
N LEU A 104 -4.90 -10.56 -19.00
CA LEU A 104 -4.88 -9.20 -19.52
C LEU A 104 -5.55 -8.20 -18.57
N SER A 105 -6.60 -8.60 -17.85
CA SER A 105 -7.25 -7.71 -16.87
C SER A 105 -6.31 -7.37 -15.71
N ALA A 106 -5.63 -8.36 -15.12
CA ALA A 106 -4.67 -8.14 -14.03
C ALA A 106 -3.47 -7.29 -14.47
N VAL A 107 -2.94 -7.54 -15.67
CA VAL A 107 -1.85 -6.73 -16.23
C VAL A 107 -2.30 -5.28 -16.50
N ARG A 108 -3.52 -5.09 -17.02
CA ARG A 108 -4.10 -3.76 -17.28
C ARG A 108 -4.30 -2.96 -16.00
N GLU A 109 -4.84 -3.58 -14.95
CA GLU A 109 -4.99 -2.95 -13.63
C GLU A 109 -3.63 -2.53 -13.06
N LEU A 110 -2.65 -3.44 -13.11
CA LEU A 110 -1.32 -3.18 -12.60
C LEU A 110 -0.61 -2.08 -13.39
N ARG A 111 -0.81 -2.00 -14.71
CA ARG A 111 -0.31 -0.89 -15.53
C ARG A 111 -0.88 0.45 -15.07
N CYS A 112 -2.20 0.55 -14.90
CA CYS A 112 -2.85 1.77 -14.41
C CYS A 112 -2.32 2.17 -13.01
N GLU A 113 -2.08 1.20 -12.13
CA GLU A 113 -1.52 1.44 -10.80
C GLU A 113 -0.07 1.99 -10.88
N LEU A 114 0.76 1.42 -11.75
CA LEU A 114 2.12 1.88 -11.96
C LEU A 114 2.16 3.28 -12.58
N GLU A 115 1.27 3.61 -13.52
CA GLU A 115 1.18 4.96 -14.13
C GLU A 115 0.80 6.01 -13.08
N LYS A 116 -0.23 5.76 -12.27
CA LYS A 116 -0.65 6.65 -11.18
C LYS A 116 0.47 6.87 -10.16
N SER A 117 1.03 5.78 -9.63
CA SER A 117 2.10 5.87 -8.62
C SER A 117 3.39 6.49 -9.17
N LYS A 118 3.64 6.41 -10.49
CA LYS A 118 4.78 7.07 -11.12
C LYS A 118 4.65 8.60 -11.07
N ALA A 119 3.44 9.13 -11.26
CA ALA A 119 3.15 10.55 -11.21
C ALA A 119 3.11 11.09 -9.77
N ASP A 120 2.51 10.35 -8.85
CA ASP A 120 2.21 10.86 -7.51
C ASP A 120 3.32 10.60 -6.47
N GLU A 121 4.11 9.52 -6.61
CA GLU A 121 5.02 9.07 -5.55
C GLU A 121 6.51 9.41 -5.78
N PRO A 122 7.24 9.82 -4.72
CA PRO A 122 8.69 10.00 -4.79
C PRO A 122 9.41 8.66 -5.03
N HIS A 123 10.57 8.71 -5.69
CA HIS A 123 11.33 7.53 -6.13
C HIS A 123 11.53 6.45 -5.05
N ARG A 124 11.81 6.85 -3.80
CA ARG A 124 11.98 5.91 -2.68
C ARG A 124 10.73 5.08 -2.41
N LYS A 125 9.53 5.69 -2.48
CA LYS A 125 8.26 4.99 -2.28
C LYS A 125 7.93 4.09 -3.47
N ARG A 126 8.17 4.56 -4.70
CA ARG A 126 8.06 3.74 -5.92
C ARG A 126 8.88 2.46 -5.85
N LYS A 127 10.14 2.54 -5.42
CA LYS A 127 11.02 1.36 -5.23
C LYS A 127 10.46 0.37 -4.21
N GLN A 128 9.88 0.86 -3.11
CA GLN A 128 9.25 0.00 -2.11
C GLN A 128 7.97 -0.65 -2.65
N ARG A 129 7.13 0.11 -3.35
CA ARG A 129 5.89 -0.39 -3.97
C ARG A 129 6.19 -1.47 -5.01
N PHE A 130 7.18 -1.24 -5.87
CA PHE A 130 7.63 -2.20 -6.87
C PHE A 130 8.07 -3.52 -6.24
N LYS A 131 8.87 -3.47 -5.16
CA LYS A 131 9.26 -4.69 -4.41
C LYS A 131 8.07 -5.43 -3.81
N LYS A 132 7.07 -4.72 -3.28
CA LYS A 132 5.84 -5.33 -2.75
C LYS A 132 5.04 -6.03 -3.85
N LEU A 133 4.91 -5.40 -5.03
CA LEU A 133 4.23 -6.00 -6.18
C LEU A 133 4.96 -7.25 -6.68
N GLN A 134 6.29 -7.21 -6.75
CA GLN A 134 7.10 -8.39 -7.10
C GLN A 134 6.90 -9.55 -6.12
N LEU A 135 6.83 -9.27 -4.82
CA LEU A 135 6.60 -10.31 -3.81
C LEU A 135 5.17 -10.86 -3.85
N LYS A 136 4.19 -9.99 -4.10
CA LYS A 136 2.77 -10.36 -4.23
C LYS A 136 2.54 -11.28 -5.43
N TRP A 137 3.16 -10.96 -6.56
CA TRP A 137 3.01 -11.71 -7.82
C TRP A 137 4.16 -12.70 -8.07
N HIS A 138 4.89 -13.12 -7.04
CA HIS A 138 6.01 -14.02 -7.22
C HIS A 138 5.53 -15.44 -7.58
N PRO A 139 6.07 -16.10 -8.63
CA PRO A 139 5.60 -17.41 -9.07
C PRO A 139 5.80 -18.53 -8.03
N ASP A 140 6.79 -18.40 -7.14
CA ASP A 140 7.02 -19.34 -6.02
C ASP A 140 5.86 -19.34 -5.01
N LYS A 141 5.28 -18.15 -4.74
CA LYS A 141 4.18 -18.01 -3.76
C LYS A 141 2.81 -18.16 -4.39
N ASN A 142 2.69 -17.81 -5.66
CA ASN A 142 1.46 -17.91 -6.44
C ASN A 142 1.75 -18.75 -7.68
N ARG A 143 1.39 -20.03 -7.63
CA ARG A 143 1.54 -20.98 -8.75
C ARG A 143 0.52 -20.78 -9.88
N SER A 144 -0.07 -19.60 -9.98
CA SER A 144 -1.01 -19.29 -11.05
C SER A 144 -0.26 -18.73 -12.26
N ASP A 145 -0.70 -19.08 -13.46
CA ASP A 145 -0.13 -18.58 -14.71
C ASP A 145 -0.19 -17.04 -14.80
N LYS A 146 -1.28 -16.47 -14.27
CA LYS A 146 -1.47 -15.03 -14.04
C LYS A 146 -0.32 -14.38 -13.28
N ALA A 147 0.19 -15.02 -12.22
CA ALA A 147 1.27 -14.44 -11.43
C ALA A 147 2.57 -14.36 -12.24
N THR A 148 2.86 -15.41 -13.01
CA THR A 148 4.01 -15.43 -13.91
C THR A 148 3.92 -14.33 -14.96
N ALA A 149 2.77 -14.17 -15.64
CA ALA A 149 2.56 -13.13 -16.65
C ALA A 149 2.69 -11.72 -16.06
N VAL A 150 2.06 -11.46 -14.91
CA VAL A 150 2.15 -10.17 -14.21
C VAL A 150 3.58 -9.89 -13.72
N PHE A 151 4.30 -10.91 -13.26
CA PHE A 151 5.68 -10.77 -12.82
C PHE A 151 6.62 -10.43 -13.98
N GLN A 152 6.48 -11.11 -15.13
CA GLN A 152 7.25 -10.79 -16.34
C GLN A 152 6.97 -9.35 -16.81
N PHE A 153 5.70 -8.93 -16.80
CA PHE A 153 5.32 -7.54 -17.10
C PHE A 153 5.96 -6.54 -16.13
N LEU A 154 5.97 -6.84 -14.82
CA LEU A 154 6.64 -6.02 -13.82
C LEU A 154 8.14 -5.86 -14.13
N GLN A 155 8.84 -6.95 -14.46
CA GLN A 155 10.27 -6.89 -14.78
C GLN A 155 10.55 -6.05 -16.03
N SER A 156 9.74 -6.19 -17.08
CA SER A 156 9.92 -5.42 -18.32
C SER A 156 9.70 -3.90 -18.11
N LYS A 157 8.82 -3.52 -17.19
CA LYS A 157 8.56 -2.11 -16.82
C LYS A 157 9.48 -1.56 -15.74
N LYS A 158 10.41 -2.35 -15.21
CA LYS A 158 11.31 -1.94 -14.10
C LYS A 158 12.13 -0.70 -14.41
N SER A 159 12.76 -0.65 -15.59
CA SER A 159 13.59 0.49 -16.03
C SER A 159 12.74 1.75 -16.15
N TRP A 160 11.61 1.66 -16.86
CA TRP A 160 10.66 2.76 -17.03
C TRP A 160 10.08 3.27 -15.70
N TYR A 161 9.74 2.37 -14.77
CA TYR A 161 9.09 2.75 -13.52
C TYR A 161 10.06 3.34 -12.50
N LEU A 162 11.30 2.83 -12.44
CA LEU A 162 12.31 3.30 -11.49
C LEU A 162 13.21 4.42 -12.05
N GLY A 163 13.28 4.60 -13.37
CA GLY A 163 14.13 5.62 -14.00
C GLY A 163 15.61 5.35 -13.81
N LYS A 164 16.02 4.10 -14.06
CA LYS A 164 17.44 3.71 -14.12
C LYS A 164 17.97 3.85 -15.53
#